data_AF-A0A1F8BM88-F1
#
_entry.id   AF-A0A1F8BM88-F1
#
_cell.length_a   1.000
_cell.length_b   1.000
_cell.length_c   1.000
_cell.angle_alpha   90.00
_cell.angle_beta   90.00
_cell.angle_gamma   90.00
#
_symmetry.space_group_name_H-M   'P 1'
#
loop_
_entity.id
_entity.type
_entity.pdbx_description
1 polymer ?
#
loop_
_entity_poly.entity_id
_entity_poly.type
_entity_poly.pdbx_seq_one_letter_code
_entity_poly.pdbx_strand_id
1 'polypeptide(L)'
;MSIRKTIPYKAGLGQSVIEIIVAVSIFVLISGGSVITILGSFLASRLAEEETTASFYAVEGLEAVKSIRNQSWNNLKTADGNHGLDNTSGSWTFSGSADILGKYTRVINVSSLVDPDSKEITATVTWSFIPTKLTIVEMTTQLANWQEVSFEALATTPTPILTPTPTVSPTLTPTPSITTCTAYCSSLGYSQGTCRRNVNQCNSNGETNEPGGNQYCTSGPNTTCCCAP
;
A
#
# COMPACT_ATOMS: atom_id res chain seq x y z
N MET A 1 -19.85 -51.01 -71.63
CA MET A 1 -19.45 -51.17 -70.22
C MET A 1 -17.93 -51.24 -70.18
N SER A 2 -17.26 -50.13 -69.86
CA SER A 2 -15.81 -49.97 -69.97
C SER A 2 -15.16 -50.24 -68.62
N ILE A 3 -14.38 -51.32 -68.52
CA ILE A 3 -13.68 -51.71 -67.29
C ILE A 3 -12.34 -50.95 -67.28
N ARG A 4 -12.24 -49.91 -66.44
CA ARG A 4 -10.96 -49.26 -66.16
C ARG A 4 -10.11 -50.19 -65.29
N LYS A 5 -8.98 -50.63 -65.84
CA LYS A 5 -7.96 -51.42 -65.15
C LYS A 5 -7.23 -50.49 -64.16
N THR A 6 -7.39 -50.70 -62.87
CA THR A 6 -6.56 -50.04 -61.85
C THR A 6 -5.18 -50.68 -61.83
N ILE A 7 -4.14 -49.89 -62.09
CA ILE A 7 -2.74 -50.32 -62.04
C ILE A 7 -2.35 -50.36 -60.55
N PRO A 8 -1.95 -51.52 -59.98
CA PRO A 8 -1.45 -51.57 -58.62
C PRO A 8 -0.07 -50.88 -58.57
N TYR A 9 0.07 -49.86 -57.74
CA TYR A 9 1.35 -49.21 -57.50
C TYR A 9 2.27 -50.21 -56.78
N LYS A 10 3.27 -50.75 -57.48
CA LYS A 10 4.34 -51.53 -56.85
C LYS A 10 5.22 -50.58 -56.05
N ALA A 11 5.25 -50.72 -54.73
CA ALA A 11 6.26 -50.08 -53.88
C ALA A 11 7.65 -50.57 -54.32
N GLY A 12 8.43 -49.68 -54.93
CA GLY A 12 9.77 -49.99 -55.42
C GLY A 12 10.73 -50.23 -54.26
N LEU A 13 11.50 -51.32 -54.34
CA LEU A 13 12.47 -51.81 -53.33
C LEU A 13 13.57 -50.80 -52.92
N GLY A 14 13.64 -49.63 -53.56
CA GLY A 14 14.56 -48.53 -53.22
C GLY A 14 13.95 -47.37 -52.39
N GLN A 15 12.62 -47.23 -52.33
CA GLN A 15 11.96 -46.18 -51.53
C GLN A 15 11.91 -46.52 -50.02
N SER A 16 12.16 -47.78 -49.67
CA SER A 16 12.02 -48.27 -48.28
C SER A 16 13.19 -47.86 -47.36
N VAL A 17 14.44 -47.81 -47.86
CA VAL A 17 15.61 -47.52 -47.00
C VAL A 17 15.64 -46.05 -46.56
N ILE A 18 15.35 -45.13 -47.49
CA ILE A 18 15.31 -43.69 -47.16
C ILE A 18 14.15 -43.37 -46.21
N GLU A 19 12.99 -43.99 -46.39
CA GLU A 19 11.84 -43.83 -45.51
C GLU A 19 12.15 -44.29 -44.08
N ILE A 20 12.85 -45.42 -43.92
CA ILE A 20 13.29 -45.89 -42.60
C ILE A 20 14.29 -44.93 -41.96
N ILE A 21 15.28 -44.43 -42.71
CA ILE A 21 16.26 -43.48 -42.17
C ILE A 21 15.59 -42.18 -41.73
N VAL A 22 14.65 -41.66 -42.52
CA VAL A 22 13.89 -40.45 -42.18
C VAL A 22 12.97 -40.70 -40.99
N ALA A 23 12.24 -41.83 -40.96
CA ALA A 23 11.34 -42.19 -39.87
C ALA A 23 12.09 -42.33 -38.54
N VAL A 24 13.24 -43.02 -38.55
CA VAL A 24 14.09 -43.16 -37.36
C VAL A 24 14.65 -41.81 -36.93
N SER A 25 15.08 -40.96 -37.86
CA SER A 25 15.61 -39.63 -37.55
C SER A 25 14.56 -38.76 -36.84
N ILE A 26 13.34 -38.71 -37.37
CA ILE A 26 12.24 -37.95 -36.78
C ILE A 26 11.83 -38.54 -35.43
N PHE A 27 11.77 -39.87 -35.32
CA PHE A 27 11.45 -40.54 -34.06
C PHE A 27 12.46 -40.21 -32.95
N VAL A 28 13.76 -40.21 -33.26
CA VAL A 28 14.81 -39.83 -32.30
C VAL A 28 14.68 -38.37 -31.89
N LEU A 29 14.38 -37.46 -32.82
CA LEU A 29 14.17 -36.04 -32.50
C LEU A 29 12.96 -35.83 -31.57
N ILE A 30 11.83 -36.50 -31.86
CA ILE A 30 10.61 -36.37 -31.06
C ILE A 30 10.80 -36.98 -29.66
N SER A 31 11.36 -38.18 -29.58
CA SER A 31 11.58 -38.88 -28.31
C SER A 31 12.60 -38.15 -27.43
N GLY A 32 13.73 -37.73 -28.01
CA GLY A 32 14.74 -36.95 -27.30
C GLY A 32 14.19 -35.59 -26.81
N GLY A 33 13.47 -34.87 -27.68
CA GLY A 33 12.82 -33.61 -27.32
C GLY A 33 11.81 -33.78 -26.18
N SER A 34 11.02 -34.86 -26.20
CA SER A 34 9.98 -35.13 -25.19
C SER A 34 10.56 -35.36 -23.79
N VAL A 35 11.69 -36.07 -23.68
CA VAL A 35 12.32 -36.29 -22.36
C VAL A 35 12.80 -34.97 -21.75
N ILE A 36 13.42 -34.10 -22.57
CA ILE A 36 13.91 -32.80 -22.11
C ILE A 36 12.74 -31.90 -21.67
N THR A 37 11.65 -31.87 -22.42
CA THR A 37 10.49 -31.04 -22.06
C THR A 37 9.80 -31.54 -20.79
N ILE A 38 9.67 -32.86 -20.61
CA ILE A 38 9.10 -33.44 -19.38
C ILE A 38 9.94 -33.07 -18.16
N LEU A 39 11.25 -33.26 -18.21
CA LEU A 39 12.15 -32.89 -17.11
C LEU A 39 12.11 -31.39 -16.81
N GLY A 40 12.11 -30.56 -17.84
CA GLY A 40 11.94 -29.11 -17.70
C GLY A 40 10.61 -28.74 -17.03
N SER A 41 9.53 -29.43 -17.39
CA SER A 41 8.20 -29.22 -16.82
C SER A 41 8.16 -29.55 -15.33
N PHE A 42 8.75 -30.67 -14.91
CA PHE A 42 8.83 -31.02 -13.48
C PHE A 42 9.61 -29.99 -12.66
N LEU A 43 10.74 -29.49 -13.17
CA LEU A 43 11.51 -28.45 -12.49
C LEU A 43 10.73 -27.14 -12.40
N ALA A 44 10.02 -26.76 -13.46
CA ALA A 44 9.18 -25.57 -13.47
C ALA A 44 8.01 -25.69 -12.48
N SER A 45 7.33 -26.85 -12.43
CA SER A 45 6.25 -27.09 -11.47
C SER A 45 6.73 -27.02 -10.03
N ARG A 46 7.88 -27.62 -9.71
CA ARG A 46 8.46 -27.54 -8.36
C ARG A 46 8.85 -26.10 -8.00
N LEU A 47 9.45 -25.37 -8.93
CA LEU A 47 9.83 -23.97 -8.69
C LEU A 47 8.58 -23.12 -8.43
N ALA A 48 7.53 -23.28 -9.23
CA ALA A 48 6.27 -22.55 -9.07
C ALA A 48 5.58 -22.82 -7.72
N GLU A 49 5.61 -24.07 -7.25
CA GLU A 49 5.11 -24.43 -5.92
C GLU A 49 5.90 -23.71 -4.81
N GLU A 50 7.22 -23.69 -4.93
CA GLU A 50 8.08 -23.03 -3.95
C GLU A 50 7.93 -21.51 -3.96
N GLU A 51 7.81 -20.89 -5.14
CA GLU A 51 7.53 -19.46 -5.31
C GLU A 51 6.16 -19.07 -4.74
N THR A 52 5.15 -19.91 -4.95
CA THR A 52 3.81 -19.71 -4.38
C THR A 52 3.88 -19.74 -2.85
N THR A 53 4.59 -20.69 -2.28
CA THR A 53 4.80 -20.80 -0.82
C THR A 53 5.55 -19.59 -0.27
N ALA A 54 6.65 -19.18 -0.92
CA ALA A 54 7.41 -17.99 -0.54
C ALA A 54 6.55 -16.71 -0.60
N SER A 55 5.70 -16.61 -1.61
CA SER A 55 4.75 -15.50 -1.75
C SER A 55 3.73 -15.45 -0.62
N PHE A 56 3.21 -16.61 -0.18
CA PHE A 56 2.34 -16.66 1.00
C PHE A 56 3.04 -16.17 2.26
N TYR A 57 4.30 -16.55 2.50
CA TYR A 57 5.08 -16.04 3.65
C TYR A 57 5.37 -14.54 3.57
N ALA A 58 5.59 -14.01 2.36
CA ALA A 58 5.76 -12.58 2.15
C ALA A 58 4.46 -11.82 2.47
N VAL A 59 3.31 -12.28 1.95
CA VAL A 59 1.99 -11.69 2.24
C VAL A 59 1.67 -11.76 3.72
N GLU A 60 1.84 -12.92 4.35
CA GLU A 60 1.65 -13.08 5.80
C GLU A 60 2.54 -12.09 6.57
N GLY A 61 3.80 -11.91 6.15
CA GLY A 61 4.71 -10.94 6.74
C GLY A 61 4.18 -9.50 6.64
N LEU A 62 3.67 -9.10 5.48
CA LEU A 62 3.06 -7.76 5.31
C LEU A 62 1.79 -7.59 6.16
N GLU A 63 0.95 -8.61 6.28
CA GLU A 63 -0.24 -8.58 7.15
C GLU A 63 0.13 -8.56 8.64
N ALA A 64 1.19 -9.25 9.05
CA ALA A 64 1.74 -9.17 10.40
C ALA A 64 2.20 -7.74 10.71
N VAL A 65 2.88 -7.07 9.78
CA VAL A 65 3.29 -5.67 9.97
C VAL A 65 2.09 -4.73 10.02
N LYS A 66 1.05 -4.97 9.20
CA LYS A 66 -0.23 -4.25 9.33
C LYS A 66 -0.87 -4.47 10.70
N SER A 67 -0.80 -5.68 11.25
CA SER A 67 -1.26 -5.98 12.61
C SER A 67 -0.46 -5.21 13.65
N ILE A 68 0.88 -5.22 13.57
CA ILE A 68 1.78 -4.45 14.46
C ILE A 68 1.43 -2.95 14.43
N ARG A 69 1.25 -2.39 13.22
CA ARG A 69 0.80 -1.00 13.02
C ARG A 69 -0.52 -0.72 13.71
N ASN A 70 -1.51 -1.61 13.54
CA ASN A 70 -2.86 -1.44 14.09
C ASN A 70 -2.91 -1.58 15.61
N GLN A 71 -1.95 -2.30 16.22
CA GLN A 71 -1.81 -2.34 17.68
C GLN A 71 -1.34 -0.98 18.23
N SER A 72 -0.34 -0.38 17.59
CA SER A 72 0.09 1.00 17.85
C SER A 72 1.03 1.47 16.73
N TRP A 73 0.81 2.68 16.20
CA TRP A 73 1.73 3.27 15.23
C TRP A 73 3.17 3.33 15.74
N ASN A 74 3.37 3.55 17.04
CA ASN A 74 4.71 3.62 17.65
C ASN A 74 5.50 2.33 17.49
N ASN A 75 4.83 1.15 17.48
CA ASN A 75 5.49 -0.14 17.28
C ASN A 75 6.12 -0.25 15.88
N LEU A 76 5.57 0.45 14.89
CA LEU A 76 6.10 0.50 13.53
C LEU A 76 7.04 1.70 13.33
N LYS A 77 6.69 2.86 13.88
CA LYS A 77 7.40 4.14 13.66
C LYS A 77 8.88 4.06 14.02
N THR A 78 9.22 3.35 15.10
CA THR A 78 10.59 3.23 15.61
C THR A 78 11.33 1.98 15.11
N ALA A 79 10.70 1.18 14.24
CA ALA A 79 11.20 -0.13 13.83
C ALA A 79 11.96 -0.09 12.49
N ASP A 80 12.68 0.99 12.16
CA ASP A 80 13.46 1.03 10.91
C ASP A 80 14.52 -0.08 10.88
N GLY A 81 14.77 -0.65 9.70
CA GLY A 81 15.75 -1.73 9.49
C GLY A 81 15.11 -3.10 9.24
N ASN A 82 15.92 -4.16 9.40
CA ASN A 82 15.54 -5.53 9.11
C ASN A 82 15.05 -6.25 10.37
N HIS A 83 13.91 -6.93 10.26
CA HIS A 83 13.25 -7.63 11.34
C HIS A 83 12.72 -8.99 10.91
N GLY A 84 12.67 -9.92 11.87
CA GLY A 84 11.74 -11.04 11.83
C GLY A 84 10.42 -10.71 12.53
N LEU A 85 9.55 -11.70 12.67
CA LEU A 85 8.21 -11.63 13.21
C LEU A 85 7.96 -12.79 14.18
N ASP A 86 7.41 -12.49 15.35
CA ASP A 86 6.95 -13.47 16.33
C ASP A 86 5.46 -13.27 16.62
N ASN A 87 4.74 -14.38 16.77
CA ASN A 87 3.31 -14.44 17.15
C ASN A 87 3.04 -15.44 18.29
N THR A 88 4.08 -15.90 18.99
CA THR A 88 3.93 -16.91 20.05
C THR A 88 3.04 -16.44 21.20
N SER A 89 2.98 -15.13 21.45
CA SER A 89 2.15 -14.50 22.47
C SER A 89 0.71 -14.23 22.03
N GLY A 90 0.31 -14.66 20.82
CA GLY A 90 -1.01 -14.41 20.24
C GLY A 90 -1.17 -13.01 19.62
N SER A 91 -0.09 -12.24 19.55
CA SER A 91 -0.03 -10.98 18.81
C SER A 91 1.27 -10.89 18.02
N TRP A 92 1.20 -10.32 16.82
CA TRP A 92 2.39 -10.10 16.00
C TRP A 92 3.28 -9.03 16.60
N THR A 93 4.58 -9.31 16.66
CA THR A 93 5.64 -8.40 17.12
C THR A 93 6.90 -8.58 16.27
N PHE A 94 7.71 -7.54 16.15
CA PHE A 94 9.04 -7.67 15.53
C PHE A 94 9.98 -8.46 16.44
N SER A 95 10.76 -9.36 15.86
CA SER A 95 11.71 -10.20 16.59
C SER A 95 12.93 -10.55 15.74
N GLY A 96 14.14 -10.41 16.30
CA GLY A 96 15.38 -10.68 15.56
C GLY A 96 15.51 -9.86 14.27
N SER A 97 16.34 -10.33 13.33
CA SER A 97 16.57 -9.67 12.03
C SER A 97 15.96 -10.41 10.84
N ALA A 98 15.45 -11.63 11.06
CA ALA A 98 14.88 -12.51 10.05
C ALA A 98 14.10 -13.66 10.71
N ASP A 99 13.18 -14.27 9.97
CA ASP A 99 12.48 -15.51 10.33
C ASP A 99 12.98 -16.69 9.53
N ILE A 100 13.14 -17.83 10.19
CA ILE A 100 13.46 -19.10 9.54
C ILE A 100 12.19 -19.95 9.51
N LEU A 101 11.63 -20.14 8.31
CA LEU A 101 10.39 -20.87 8.04
C LEU A 101 10.73 -22.15 7.25
N GLY A 102 11.34 -23.11 7.94
CA GLY A 102 11.90 -24.31 7.30
C GLY A 102 13.10 -23.97 6.42
N LYS A 103 12.97 -24.12 5.09
CA LYS A 103 14.03 -23.77 4.11
C LYS A 103 13.99 -22.31 3.66
N TYR A 104 12.95 -21.57 4.05
CA TYR A 104 12.75 -20.18 3.67
C TYR A 104 13.28 -19.27 4.77
N THR A 105 13.95 -18.19 4.37
CA THR A 105 14.33 -17.10 5.27
C THR A 105 13.55 -15.86 4.87
N ARG A 106 12.70 -15.35 5.76
CA ARG A 106 11.94 -14.12 5.56
C ARG A 106 12.60 -12.97 6.30
N VAL A 107 12.67 -11.80 5.67
CA VAL A 107 13.13 -10.56 6.27
C VAL A 107 12.08 -9.48 5.99
N ILE A 108 11.68 -8.76 7.02
CA ILE A 108 10.88 -7.55 6.89
C ILE A 108 11.81 -6.35 7.01
N ASN A 109 11.98 -5.60 5.92
CA ASN A 109 12.63 -4.32 5.96
C ASN A 109 11.58 -3.22 6.15
N VAL A 110 11.78 -2.38 7.16
CA VAL A 110 11.00 -1.17 7.40
C VAL A 110 11.88 0.03 7.08
N SER A 111 11.39 0.89 6.20
CA SER A 111 12.09 2.08 5.74
C SER A 111 11.24 3.33 5.94
N SER A 112 11.88 4.39 6.41
CA SER A 112 11.27 5.73 6.51
C SER A 112 11.04 6.33 5.13
N LEU A 113 9.86 6.94 4.94
CA LEU A 113 9.53 7.73 3.75
C LEU A 113 9.71 9.23 4.02
N VAL A 114 9.49 10.04 2.99
CA VAL A 114 9.49 11.52 3.10
C VAL A 114 8.38 12.00 4.04
N ASP A 115 7.21 11.36 3.97
CA ASP A 115 6.11 11.59 4.90
C ASP A 115 6.41 10.88 6.24
N PRO A 116 6.56 11.62 7.36
CA PRO A 116 6.91 11.04 8.66
C PRO A 116 5.83 10.11 9.22
N ASP A 117 4.60 10.20 8.72
CA ASP A 117 3.48 9.35 9.09
C ASP A 117 3.26 8.19 8.12
N SER A 118 4.23 7.92 7.24
CA SER A 118 4.24 6.77 6.35
C SER A 118 5.55 5.99 6.42
N LYS A 119 5.44 4.67 6.27
CA LYS A 119 6.56 3.73 6.21
C LYS A 119 6.44 2.83 5.00
N GLU A 120 7.56 2.56 4.35
CA GLU A 120 7.66 1.53 3.32
C GLU A 120 8.10 0.22 3.97
N ILE A 121 7.38 -0.85 3.66
CA ILE A 121 7.58 -2.18 4.21
C ILE A 121 7.88 -3.12 3.05
N THR A 122 9.04 -3.74 3.08
CA THR A 122 9.46 -4.72 2.08
C THR A 122 9.64 -6.07 2.77
N ALA A 123 8.82 -7.05 2.38
CA ALA A 123 8.96 -8.43 2.78
C ALA A 123 9.76 -9.19 1.73
N THR A 124 10.92 -9.69 2.13
CA THR A 124 11.82 -10.47 1.28
C THR A 124 11.86 -11.91 1.79
N VAL A 125 11.58 -12.87 0.92
CA VAL A 125 11.68 -14.30 1.24
C VAL A 125 12.71 -14.93 0.32
N THR A 126 13.73 -15.56 0.90
CA THR A 126 14.82 -16.21 0.17
C THR A 126 14.88 -17.70 0.48
N TRP A 127 15.22 -18.51 -0.52
CA TRP A 127 15.44 -19.95 -0.37
C TRP A 127 16.34 -20.49 -1.49
N SER A 128 16.97 -21.64 -1.26
CA SER A 128 17.78 -22.31 -2.28
C SER A 128 16.96 -23.35 -3.04
N PHE A 129 16.63 -23.09 -4.30
CA PHE A 129 15.93 -24.07 -5.17
C PHE A 129 16.83 -25.24 -5.57
N ILE A 130 18.12 -24.94 -5.75
CA ILE A 130 19.23 -25.89 -5.84
C ILE A 130 20.40 -25.31 -5.03
N PRO A 131 21.36 -26.12 -4.56
CA PRO A 131 22.43 -25.65 -3.67
C PRO A 131 23.23 -24.45 -4.20
N THR A 132 23.28 -24.27 -5.52
CA THR A 132 24.03 -23.21 -6.19
C THR A 132 23.18 -22.01 -6.61
N LYS A 133 21.85 -22.05 -6.39
CA LYS A 133 20.94 -20.97 -6.80
C LYS A 133 20.04 -20.55 -5.63
N LEU A 134 20.26 -19.32 -5.17
CA LEU A 134 19.35 -18.63 -4.30
C LEU A 134 18.22 -18.00 -5.13
N THR A 135 16.98 -18.21 -4.71
CA THR A 135 15.77 -17.61 -5.28
C THR A 135 15.20 -16.63 -4.27
N ILE A 136 14.52 -15.60 -4.77
CA ILE A 136 13.98 -14.50 -3.99
C ILE A 136 12.56 -14.19 -4.46
N VAL A 137 11.67 -13.93 -3.50
CA VAL A 137 10.39 -13.25 -3.71
C VAL A 137 10.41 -11.99 -2.84
N GLU A 138 9.99 -10.88 -3.42
CA GLU A 138 9.97 -9.58 -2.75
C GLU A 138 8.60 -8.94 -2.96
N MET A 139 8.02 -8.45 -1.87
CA MET A 139 6.74 -7.73 -1.89
C MET A 139 6.87 -6.47 -1.05
N THR A 140 6.43 -5.36 -1.61
CA THR A 140 6.51 -4.05 -0.96
C THR A 140 5.12 -3.46 -0.79
N THR A 141 4.89 -2.82 0.35
CA THR A 141 3.68 -2.04 0.62
C THR A 141 4.05 -0.79 1.41
N GLN A 142 3.18 0.21 1.39
CA GLN A 142 3.32 1.40 2.20
C GLN A 142 2.21 1.43 3.25
N LEU A 143 2.60 1.71 4.48
CA LEU A 143 1.69 1.81 5.60
C LEU A 143 1.75 3.21 6.16
N ALA A 144 0.59 3.88 6.21
CA ALA A 144 0.44 5.18 6.83
C ALA A 144 -0.22 5.08 8.20
N ASN A 145 0.02 6.09 9.03
CA ASN A 145 -0.67 6.35 10.27
C ASN A 145 -2.07 6.89 9.99
N TRP A 146 -2.97 6.02 9.54
CA TRP A 146 -4.34 6.40 9.16
C TRP A 146 -5.19 6.91 10.33
N GLN A 147 -4.73 6.71 11.58
CA GLN A 147 -5.42 7.17 12.78
C GLN A 147 -5.15 8.65 13.08
N GLU A 148 -4.09 9.23 12.50
CA GLU A 148 -3.80 10.65 12.57
C GLU A 148 -4.32 11.34 11.29
N VAL A 149 -5.08 12.43 11.47
CA VAL A 149 -5.59 13.22 10.33
C VAL A 149 -4.58 14.32 10.02
N SER A 150 -3.72 14.12 9.03
CA SER A 150 -2.81 15.17 8.55
C SER A 150 -3.55 16.10 7.56
N PHE A 151 -3.91 17.30 8.01
CA PHE A 151 -4.52 18.35 7.18
C PHE A 151 -3.54 19.00 6.16
N GLU A 152 -2.33 18.47 6.00
CA GLU A 152 -1.31 19.02 5.10
C GLU A 152 -1.61 18.76 3.61
N ALA A 153 -2.52 17.84 3.27
CA ALA A 153 -2.76 17.42 1.88
C ALA A 153 -3.73 18.27 1.04
N LEU A 154 -4.38 19.31 1.59
CA LEU A 154 -5.27 20.20 0.83
C LEU A 154 -4.62 21.51 0.36
N ALA A 155 -3.34 21.73 0.65
CA ALA A 155 -2.61 22.93 0.22
C ALA A 155 -1.96 22.76 -1.17
N THR A 156 -2.72 22.36 -2.20
CA THR A 156 -2.31 22.67 -3.57
C THR A 156 -2.98 23.96 -4.01
N THR A 157 -2.38 25.09 -3.62
CA THR A 157 -2.60 26.37 -4.28
C THR A 157 -2.18 26.26 -5.75
N PRO A 158 -3.04 26.52 -6.75
CA PRO A 158 -2.56 26.66 -8.12
C PRO A 158 -1.66 27.90 -8.24
N THR A 159 -0.49 27.69 -8.84
CA THR A 159 0.65 28.60 -8.98
C THR A 159 0.30 29.98 -9.56
N PRO A 160 0.78 31.11 -9.00
CA PRO A 160 0.74 32.42 -9.65
C PRO A 160 1.91 32.60 -10.67
N ILE A 161 1.60 33.14 -11.85
CA ILE A 161 2.53 33.64 -12.90
C ILE A 161 2.43 35.18 -12.82
N LEU A 162 3.45 36.07 -12.71
CA LEU A 162 4.89 36.09 -13.00
C LEU A 162 5.68 36.91 -11.93
N THR A 163 6.85 36.39 -11.57
CA THR A 163 8.23 36.94 -11.33
C THR A 163 8.53 38.44 -11.63
N PRO A 164 9.61 39.08 -11.08
CA PRO A 164 10.27 39.10 -9.74
C PRO A 164 10.41 40.54 -9.15
N THR A 165 10.76 40.80 -7.88
CA THR A 165 12.13 41.01 -7.30
C THR A 165 11.96 41.78 -5.94
N PRO A 166 12.93 41.88 -5.01
CA PRO A 166 13.33 40.90 -3.98
C PRO A 166 13.33 41.48 -2.53
N THR A 167 13.65 40.60 -1.54
CA THR A 167 14.32 40.92 -0.25
C THR A 167 13.40 41.57 0.82
N VAL A 168 13.24 41.14 2.08
CA VAL A 168 13.87 40.19 3.02
C VAL A 168 12.85 39.88 4.14
N SER A 169 13.00 38.71 4.76
CA SER A 169 12.24 38.24 5.94
C SER A 169 12.38 39.18 7.17
N PRO A 170 11.34 39.30 8.03
CA PRO A 170 11.49 38.73 9.37
C PRO A 170 10.22 38.08 10.00
N THR A 171 10.48 37.04 10.79
CA THR A 171 9.89 36.53 12.06
C THR A 171 8.39 36.66 12.44
N LEU A 172 7.91 35.53 12.98
CA LEU A 172 6.58 35.11 13.48
C LEU A 172 5.85 36.04 14.48
N THR A 173 4.52 35.95 14.51
CA THR A 173 3.64 36.42 15.62
C THR A 173 2.38 35.51 15.72
N PRO A 174 1.90 35.16 16.93
CA PRO A 174 0.95 34.07 17.19
C PRO A 174 -0.51 34.33 16.78
N THR A 175 -1.19 33.25 16.37
CA THR A 175 -2.62 33.18 16.05
C THR A 175 -3.48 33.23 17.33
N PRO A 176 -4.57 34.02 17.40
CA PRO A 176 -5.41 34.12 18.59
C PRO A 176 -6.33 32.90 18.75
N SER A 177 -6.40 32.36 19.97
CA SER A 177 -7.35 31.32 20.35
C SER A 177 -8.73 31.92 20.66
N ILE A 178 -9.77 31.53 19.92
CA ILE A 178 -11.15 31.99 20.13
C ILE A 178 -11.75 31.22 21.32
N THR A 179 -12.06 31.92 22.41
CA THR A 179 -12.60 31.30 23.64
C THR A 179 -13.90 31.94 24.14
N THR A 180 -14.43 32.97 23.47
CA THR A 180 -15.63 33.70 23.89
C THR A 180 -16.58 33.97 22.73
N CYS A 181 -17.88 34.16 23.03
CA CYS A 181 -18.88 34.56 22.05
C CYS A 181 -18.48 35.87 21.35
N THR A 182 -17.90 36.83 22.07
CA THR A 182 -17.36 38.08 21.49
C THR A 182 -16.23 37.80 20.50
N ALA A 183 -15.24 36.99 20.85
CA ALA A 183 -14.13 36.65 19.96
C ALA A 183 -14.60 35.88 18.71
N TYR A 184 -15.63 35.04 18.88
CA TYR A 184 -16.28 34.35 17.76
C TYR A 184 -16.99 35.33 16.82
N CYS A 185 -17.79 36.25 17.37
CA CYS A 185 -18.44 37.31 16.58
C CYS A 185 -17.42 38.19 15.84
N SER A 186 -16.31 38.56 16.49
CA SER A 186 -15.23 39.31 15.85
C SER A 186 -14.53 38.53 14.73
N SER A 187 -14.45 37.20 14.83
CA SER A 187 -13.94 36.36 13.74
C SER A 187 -14.85 36.33 12.51
N LEU A 188 -16.15 36.61 12.70
CA LEU A 188 -17.15 36.74 11.64
C LEU A 188 -17.32 38.18 11.13
N GLY A 189 -16.54 39.13 11.66
CA GLY A 189 -16.54 40.54 11.24
C GLY A 189 -17.52 41.45 11.99
N TYR A 190 -18.13 40.96 13.09
CA TYR A 190 -18.99 41.78 13.97
C TYR A 190 -18.16 42.50 15.03
N SER A 191 -18.58 43.71 15.41
CA SER A 191 -17.83 44.53 16.39
C SER A 191 -17.89 43.96 17.81
N GLN A 192 -18.94 43.20 18.14
CA GLN A 192 -19.15 42.65 19.48
C GLN A 192 -20.09 41.45 19.50
N GLY A 193 -19.96 40.60 20.51
CA GLY A 193 -20.81 39.42 20.73
C GLY A 193 -21.25 39.31 22.18
N THR A 194 -22.54 39.09 22.41
CA THR A 194 -23.16 39.03 23.74
C THR A 194 -23.99 37.75 23.89
N CYS A 195 -23.79 37.03 24.99
CA CYS A 195 -24.62 35.89 25.33
C CYS A 195 -25.97 36.33 25.91
N ARG A 196 -27.08 35.96 25.26
CA ARG A 196 -28.47 36.23 25.68
C ARG A 196 -29.26 34.95 25.92
N ARG A 197 -30.44 35.08 26.53
CA ARG A 197 -31.27 33.93 26.94
C ARG A 197 -31.88 33.15 25.78
N ASN A 198 -32.17 33.82 24.68
CA ASN A 198 -32.75 33.20 23.49
C ASN A 198 -32.61 34.13 22.27
N VAL A 199 -32.89 33.56 21.11
CA VAL A 199 -32.81 34.24 19.80
C VAL A 199 -33.75 35.45 19.71
N ASN A 200 -34.91 35.42 20.38
CA ASN A 200 -35.85 36.54 20.35
C ASN A 200 -35.23 37.81 20.96
N GLN A 201 -34.37 37.66 21.97
CA GLN A 201 -33.64 38.79 22.52
C GLN A 201 -32.60 39.36 21.55
N CYS A 202 -31.97 38.57 20.67
CA CYS A 202 -31.09 39.13 19.64
C CYS A 202 -31.90 40.05 18.72
N ASN A 203 -33.04 39.54 18.21
CA ASN A 203 -33.91 40.26 17.29
C ASN A 203 -34.48 41.55 17.91
N SER A 204 -34.90 41.50 19.18
CA SER A 204 -35.42 42.68 19.89
C SER A 204 -34.35 43.76 20.14
N ASN A 205 -33.07 43.41 20.12
CA ASN A 205 -31.96 44.35 20.29
C ASN A 205 -31.27 44.71 18.97
N GLY A 206 -31.80 44.26 17.83
CA GLY A 206 -31.20 44.51 16.51
C GLY A 206 -29.87 43.77 16.27
N GLU A 207 -29.66 42.65 16.95
CA GLU A 207 -28.45 41.82 16.85
C GLU A 207 -28.73 40.56 16.02
N THR A 208 -27.71 40.05 15.33
CA THR A 208 -27.78 38.81 14.55
C THR A 208 -27.43 37.61 15.42
N ASN A 209 -28.27 36.58 15.43
CA ASN A 209 -27.99 35.33 16.13
C ASN A 209 -27.02 34.44 15.34
N GLU A 210 -25.91 34.05 15.95
CA GLU A 210 -24.89 33.18 15.33
C GLU A 210 -24.76 31.87 16.13
N PRO A 211 -25.44 30.78 15.72
CA PRO A 211 -25.51 29.56 16.51
C PRO A 211 -24.17 28.90 16.81
N GLY A 212 -23.16 29.07 15.94
CA GLY A 212 -21.81 28.53 16.15
C GLY A 212 -21.07 29.13 17.35
N GLY A 213 -21.52 30.29 17.85
CA GLY A 213 -20.98 30.95 19.03
C GLY A 213 -21.62 30.50 20.35
N ASN A 214 -22.72 29.75 20.31
CA ASN A 214 -23.50 29.36 21.49
C ASN A 214 -22.70 28.49 22.47
N GLN A 215 -21.75 27.70 21.96
CA GLN A 215 -20.84 26.89 22.78
C GLN A 215 -19.98 27.73 23.74
N TYR A 216 -19.83 29.03 23.48
CA TYR A 216 -19.10 29.96 24.32
C TYR A 216 -20.01 30.72 25.31
N CYS A 217 -21.31 30.41 25.33
CA CYS A 217 -22.33 30.99 26.22
C CYS A 217 -22.82 29.94 27.22
N THR A 218 -21.97 29.61 28.20
CA THR A 218 -22.21 28.50 29.15
C THR A 218 -22.51 28.97 30.58
N SER A 219 -22.46 30.28 30.86
CA SER A 219 -22.66 30.83 32.20
C SER A 219 -24.09 31.36 32.40
N GLY A 220 -24.94 30.54 33.04
CA GLY A 220 -26.27 30.95 33.51
C GLY A 220 -27.38 30.83 32.45
N PRO A 221 -28.47 31.60 32.54
CA PRO A 221 -29.65 31.43 31.67
C PRO A 221 -29.43 31.89 30.22
N ASN A 222 -28.23 32.34 29.86
CA ASN A 222 -27.89 32.92 28.57
C ASN A 222 -27.23 31.88 27.65
N THR A 223 -28.01 31.27 26.76
CA THR A 223 -27.56 30.14 25.92
C THR A 223 -27.31 30.49 24.45
N THR A 224 -27.51 31.74 24.05
CA THR A 224 -27.50 32.17 22.64
C THR A 224 -26.51 33.30 22.42
N CYS A 225 -25.60 33.16 21.47
CA CYS A 225 -24.62 34.17 21.08
C CYS A 225 -25.24 35.11 20.03
N CYS A 226 -25.45 36.37 20.43
CA CYS A 226 -25.95 37.43 19.56
C CYS A 226 -24.79 38.36 19.19
N CYS A 227 -24.53 38.54 17.90
CA CYS A 227 -23.50 39.43 17.37
C CYS A 227 -24.11 40.75 16.92
N ALA A 228 -23.48 41.87 17.27
CA ALA A 228 -23.89 43.20 16.78
C ALA A 228 -22.87 43.69 15.73
N PRO A 229 -23.33 44.34 14.63
CA PRO A 229 -22.45 44.91 13.63
C PRO A 229 -21.45 45.89 14.24
#